data_AF-A0AA41YXD6-F1
#
_entry.id   AF-A0AA41YXD6-F1
#
_cell.length_a   1.000
_cell.length_b   1.000
_cell.length_c   1.000
_cell.angle_alpha   90.00
_cell.angle_beta   90.00
_cell.angle_gamma   90.00
#
_symmetry.space_group_name_H-M   'P 1'
#
loop_
_entity.id
_entity.type
_entity.pdbx_description
1 polymer ?
#
loop_
_entity_poly.entity_id
_entity_poly.type
_entity_poly.pdbx_seq_one_letter_code
_entity_poly.pdbx_strand_id
1 'polypeptide(L)'
;MGAEFTELEVLSYRQQLPLFPEIFNFQAVLPSSVAPFLVSPFSPDAKLAGGVATGAMIKLRLEIQKDGATFWVGAAVPEGTTDFSRCYIYFYPDTLPSDGGYKTFSGGTWTGLEKNYLQSLGAQMAAAKKMTLIVPYTTNASHNAKHNLFASLGVETLNDIMTAIQMEISRDPIAMAVGEAVKVQKRSLKAIGVASFSSGVNHLNRFVNNIGSSGLIREIIDFDGQHIRPGGRPLKPGSRSVHLTTPVLSGAVNWWITQNPHPLEAIKGSVPLDGSTRNPLAKPRGWIYIPSEAFSRVSADRTVGDETHDKIGRMMLWTMMLLSKLS
;
A
#
# COMPACT_ATOMS: atom_id res chain seq x y z
N MET A 1 -9.73 -25.55 -20.68
CA MET A 1 -9.97 -24.31 -21.44
C MET A 1 -9.59 -23.16 -20.53
N GLY A 2 -8.53 -22.40 -20.85
CA GLY A 2 -8.15 -21.25 -20.04
C GLY A 2 -9.22 -20.18 -20.17
N ALA A 3 -9.60 -19.51 -19.08
CA ALA A 3 -10.55 -18.41 -19.16
C ALA A 3 -10.07 -17.35 -20.17
N GLU A 4 -11.00 -16.84 -20.98
CA GLU A 4 -10.73 -15.77 -21.95
C GLU A 4 -10.47 -14.44 -21.23
N PHE A 5 -9.74 -13.54 -21.88
CA PHE A 5 -9.56 -12.18 -21.40
C PHE A 5 -10.85 -11.38 -21.55
N THR A 6 -11.18 -10.59 -20.53
CA THR A 6 -12.23 -9.59 -20.60
C THR A 6 -11.60 -8.26 -21.01
N GLU A 7 -12.06 -7.70 -22.12
CA GLU A 7 -11.60 -6.41 -22.65
C GLU A 7 -12.27 -5.24 -21.93
N LEU A 8 -11.48 -4.24 -21.54
CA LEU A 8 -11.91 -2.94 -21.02
C LEU A 8 -11.42 -1.82 -21.94
N GLU A 9 -11.33 -0.57 -21.48
CA GLU A 9 -10.97 0.55 -22.36
C GLU A 9 -9.48 0.55 -22.69
N VAL A 10 -8.64 0.47 -21.65
CA VAL A 10 -7.18 0.65 -21.78
C VAL A 10 -6.40 -0.62 -21.45
N LEU A 11 -7.08 -1.67 -21.02
CA LEU A 11 -6.51 -2.97 -20.71
C LEU A 11 -7.49 -4.10 -20.98
N SER A 12 -6.97 -5.32 -21.04
CA SER A 12 -7.77 -6.52 -20.85
C SER A 12 -7.28 -7.29 -19.63
N TYR A 13 -8.18 -8.04 -18.99
CA TYR A 13 -7.84 -8.75 -17.78
C TYR A 13 -8.40 -10.17 -17.71
N ARG A 14 -7.78 -10.99 -16.87
CA ARG A 14 -8.27 -12.30 -16.48
C ARG A 14 -8.03 -12.54 -15.00
N GLN A 15 -9.05 -13.01 -14.31
CA GLN A 15 -8.96 -13.39 -12.90
C GLN A 15 -8.29 -14.79 -12.78
N GLN A 16 -7.38 -14.98 -11.81
CA GLN A 16 -6.62 -16.24 -11.59
C GLN A 16 -6.72 -16.89 -10.19
N LEU A 17 -7.62 -16.45 -9.30
CA LEU A 17 -7.87 -17.02 -7.97
C LEU A 17 -9.35 -17.40 -7.77
N PRO A 18 -9.67 -18.42 -6.97
CA PRO A 18 -11.05 -18.68 -6.58
C PRO A 18 -11.69 -17.47 -5.86
N LEU A 19 -12.98 -17.23 -6.11
CA LEU A 19 -13.76 -16.18 -5.45
C LEU A 19 -14.41 -16.74 -4.19
N PHE A 20 -13.64 -16.81 -3.10
CA PHE A 20 -14.17 -17.18 -1.79
C PHE A 20 -13.76 -16.15 -0.74
N PRO A 21 -14.71 -15.69 0.11
CA PRO A 21 -14.35 -14.92 1.28
C PRO A 21 -13.44 -15.75 2.19
N GLU A 22 -12.26 -15.21 2.47
CA GLU A 22 -11.37 -15.76 3.49
C GLU A 22 -11.59 -14.99 4.79
N ILE A 23 -11.79 -15.71 5.90
CA ILE A 23 -11.88 -15.13 7.24
C ILE A 23 -10.48 -15.09 7.84
N PHE A 24 -10.11 -13.93 8.38
CA PHE A 24 -8.80 -13.71 8.95
C PHE A 24 -8.89 -13.32 10.42
N ASN A 25 -7.93 -13.83 11.16
CA ASN A 25 -7.58 -13.39 12.49
C ASN A 25 -6.06 -13.23 12.52
N PHE A 26 -5.57 -12.02 12.79
CA PHE A 26 -4.14 -11.78 12.84
C PHE A 26 -3.78 -10.75 13.91
N GLN A 27 -2.51 -10.78 14.32
CA GLN A 27 -1.97 -9.84 15.29
C GLN A 27 -1.85 -8.45 14.66
N ALA A 28 -2.44 -7.46 15.30
CA ALA A 28 -2.43 -6.09 14.82
C ALA A 28 -1.88 -5.14 15.89
N VAL A 29 -1.45 -3.97 15.42
CA VAL A 29 -1.16 -2.84 16.29
C VAL A 29 -2.40 -1.98 16.39
N LEU A 30 -2.95 -1.92 17.61
CA LEU A 30 -4.08 -1.08 17.94
C LEU A 30 -3.57 0.11 18.75
N PRO A 31 -4.04 1.34 18.49
CA PRO A 31 -3.72 2.42 19.40
C PRO A 31 -4.40 2.14 20.74
N SER A 32 -3.67 2.21 21.85
CA SER A 32 -4.14 1.76 23.17
C SER A 32 -5.17 2.71 23.81
N SER A 33 -5.51 3.81 23.12
CA SER A 33 -6.29 4.93 23.65
C SER A 33 -7.23 5.56 22.60
N VAL A 34 -7.72 4.78 21.63
CA VAL A 34 -8.69 5.30 20.65
C VAL A 34 -10.06 5.43 21.32
N ALA A 35 -10.45 6.65 21.67
CA ALA A 35 -11.85 7.00 21.57
C ALA A 35 -12.25 6.85 20.09
N PRO A 36 -13.33 6.13 19.77
CA PRO A 36 -13.78 5.97 18.40
C PRO A 36 -14.06 7.37 17.85
N PHE A 37 -13.55 7.64 16.64
CA PHE A 37 -13.60 8.93 15.92
C PHE A 37 -12.49 9.95 16.26
N LEU A 38 -11.53 10.01 15.31
CA LEU A 38 -10.95 11.19 14.67
C LEU A 38 -10.93 12.55 15.42
N VAL A 39 -9.86 13.31 15.13
CA VAL A 39 -9.66 14.76 15.37
C VAL A 39 -8.87 15.14 16.63
N SER A 40 -7.66 14.61 16.78
CA SER A 40 -6.53 15.38 17.34
C SER A 40 -5.22 14.69 16.97
N PRO A 41 -4.10 15.39 16.74
CA PRO A 41 -2.79 14.73 16.73
C PRO A 41 -2.70 13.87 17.98
N PHE A 42 -2.16 12.67 17.82
CA PHE A 42 -1.83 11.79 18.94
C PHE A 42 -1.25 12.62 20.07
N SER A 43 -1.73 12.40 21.30
CA SER A 43 -0.90 12.74 22.45
C SER A 43 0.49 12.15 22.17
N PRO A 44 1.59 12.90 22.34
CA PRO A 44 2.94 12.37 22.19
C PRO A 44 3.18 11.07 22.99
N ASP A 45 2.34 10.80 24.00
CA ASP A 45 2.39 9.61 24.86
C ASP A 45 1.37 8.51 24.48
N ALA A 46 0.68 8.61 23.34
CA ALA A 46 -0.25 7.59 22.90
C ALA A 46 0.48 6.27 22.66
N LYS A 47 0.18 5.26 23.47
CA LYS A 47 0.83 3.95 23.38
C LYS A 47 0.14 3.09 22.32
N LEU A 48 0.92 2.19 21.73
CA LEU A 48 0.39 1.12 20.91
C LEU A 48 0.23 -0.14 21.78
N ALA A 49 -0.80 -0.92 21.51
CA ALA A 49 -1.07 -2.20 22.13
C ALA A 49 -1.15 -3.28 21.05
N GLY A 50 -0.65 -4.47 21.37
CA GLY A 50 -0.97 -5.65 20.59
C GLY A 50 -2.45 -5.97 20.74
N GLY A 51 -3.07 -6.39 19.65
CA GLY A 51 -4.46 -6.82 19.66
C GLY A 51 -4.74 -7.77 18.52
N VAL A 52 -6.00 -8.19 18.44
CA VAL A 52 -6.48 -9.08 17.40
C VAL A 52 -7.38 -8.31 16.45
N ALA A 53 -7.03 -8.44 15.18
CA ALA A 53 -7.79 -7.96 14.05
C ALA A 53 -8.61 -9.09 13.45
N THR A 54 -9.91 -8.90 13.25
CA THR A 54 -10.77 -9.91 12.61
C THR A 54 -11.60 -9.31 11.50
N GLY A 55 -11.52 -9.90 10.31
CA GLY A 55 -12.29 -9.48 9.14
C GLY A 55 -12.33 -10.56 8.09
N ALA A 56 -13.16 -10.33 7.08
CA ALA A 56 -13.26 -11.20 5.91
C ALA A 56 -13.03 -10.38 4.64
N MET A 57 -12.40 -11.00 3.64
CA MET A 57 -12.19 -10.37 2.33
C MET A 57 -12.15 -11.40 1.21
N ILE A 58 -12.46 -10.93 0.01
CA ILE A 58 -12.26 -11.67 -1.24
C ILE A 58 -10.91 -11.24 -1.82
N LYS A 59 -10.05 -12.21 -2.12
CA LYS A 59 -8.77 -11.97 -2.82
C LYS A 59 -8.96 -12.19 -4.31
N LEU A 60 -8.42 -11.26 -5.10
CA LEU A 60 -8.35 -11.36 -6.55
C LEU A 60 -6.89 -11.30 -6.98
N ARG A 61 -6.57 -12.07 -8.02
CA ARG A 61 -5.33 -11.90 -8.79
C ARG A 61 -5.71 -11.67 -10.23
N LEU A 62 -5.45 -10.47 -10.71
CA LEU A 62 -5.75 -10.05 -12.06
C LEU A 62 -4.46 -10.14 -12.89
N GLU A 63 -4.48 -10.98 -13.92
CA GLU A 63 -3.56 -10.89 -15.05
C GLU A 63 -4.07 -9.79 -15.97
N ILE A 64 -3.22 -8.82 -16.29
CA ILE A 64 -3.58 -7.65 -17.09
C ILE A 64 -2.72 -7.64 -18.34
N GLN A 65 -3.33 -7.49 -19.52
CA GLN A 65 -2.61 -7.18 -20.76
C GLN A 65 -2.83 -5.71 -21.10
N LYS A 66 -1.73 -4.98 -21.26
CA LYS A 66 -1.74 -3.55 -21.59
C LYS A 66 -0.46 -3.16 -22.33
N ASP A 67 -0.59 -2.35 -23.37
CA ASP A 67 0.55 -1.86 -24.18
C ASP A 67 1.49 -2.97 -24.68
N GLY A 68 0.93 -4.15 -25.01
CA GLY A 68 1.71 -5.32 -25.45
C GLY A 68 2.50 -6.01 -24.34
N ALA A 69 2.27 -5.67 -23.07
CA ALA A 69 2.92 -6.28 -21.91
C ALA A 69 1.91 -6.90 -20.93
N THR A 70 2.39 -7.88 -20.17
CA THR A 70 1.63 -8.53 -19.10
C THR A 70 1.99 -7.93 -17.75
N PHE A 71 0.98 -7.58 -16.97
CA PHE A 71 1.09 -7.10 -15.60
C PHE A 71 0.25 -7.95 -14.66
N TRP A 72 0.58 -7.90 -13.37
CA TRP A 72 -0.18 -8.59 -12.34
C TRP A 72 -0.61 -7.62 -11.24
N VAL A 73 -1.87 -7.72 -10.82
CA VAL A 73 -2.42 -6.95 -9.72
C VAL A 73 -3.11 -7.88 -8.74
N GLY A 74 -2.72 -7.78 -7.47
CA GLY A 74 -3.47 -8.33 -6.35
C GLY A 74 -4.52 -7.34 -5.91
N ALA A 75 -5.74 -7.79 -5.62
CA ALA A 75 -6.74 -6.98 -4.96
C ALA A 75 -7.37 -7.71 -3.78
N ALA A 76 -7.60 -6.99 -2.69
CA ALA A 76 -8.23 -7.47 -1.48
C ALA A 76 -9.47 -6.60 -1.24
N VAL A 77 -10.64 -7.20 -1.35
CA VAL A 77 -11.93 -6.52 -1.20
C VAL A 77 -12.55 -6.96 0.11
N PRO A 78 -12.61 -6.08 1.14
CA PRO A 78 -13.32 -6.39 2.38
C PRO A 78 -14.76 -6.82 2.13
N GLU A 79 -15.23 -7.82 2.85
CA GLU A 79 -16.63 -8.23 2.82
C GLU A 79 -17.54 -7.05 3.21
N GLY A 80 -18.62 -6.86 2.46
CA GLY A 80 -19.55 -5.72 2.63
C GLY A 80 -19.07 -4.41 2.00
N THR A 81 -18.03 -4.43 1.17
CA THR A 81 -17.63 -3.24 0.40
C THR A 81 -18.67 -2.93 -0.69
N THR A 82 -19.35 -1.79 -0.55
CA THR A 82 -20.36 -1.31 -1.51
C THR A 82 -19.89 -0.09 -2.31
N ASP A 83 -18.86 0.61 -1.80
CA ASP A 83 -18.30 1.80 -2.42
C ASP A 83 -16.95 1.50 -3.08
N PHE A 84 -16.96 1.47 -4.41
CA PHE A 84 -15.78 1.29 -5.25
C PHE A 84 -15.28 2.60 -5.87
N SER A 85 -15.83 3.75 -5.46
CA SER A 85 -15.32 5.07 -5.88
C SER A 85 -14.00 5.45 -5.21
N ARG A 86 -13.46 4.58 -4.35
CA ARG A 86 -12.23 4.81 -3.63
C ARG A 86 -11.48 3.51 -3.39
N CYS A 87 -10.15 3.61 -3.37
CA CYS A 87 -9.28 2.48 -3.13
C CYS A 87 -8.01 2.91 -2.39
N TYR A 88 -7.31 1.90 -1.89
CA TYR A 88 -5.97 2.04 -1.35
C TYR A 88 -4.98 1.25 -2.21
N ILE A 89 -3.80 1.81 -2.47
CA ILE A 89 -2.74 1.13 -3.23
C ILE A 89 -1.51 1.00 -2.34
N TYR A 90 -0.97 -0.20 -2.25
CA TYR A 90 0.25 -0.46 -1.50
C TYR A 90 1.40 -0.89 -2.41
N PHE A 91 2.52 -0.18 -2.30
CA PHE A 91 3.77 -0.47 -2.99
C PHE A 91 4.75 -1.15 -2.04
N TYR A 92 4.97 -2.45 -2.27
CA TYR A 92 5.88 -3.27 -1.47
C TYR A 92 7.35 -3.11 -1.93
N PRO A 93 8.32 -3.57 -1.12
CA PRO A 93 9.74 -3.51 -1.48
C PRO A 93 10.10 -4.36 -2.70
N ASP A 94 11.03 -3.89 -3.52
CA ASP A 94 11.59 -4.61 -4.68
C ASP A 94 11.99 -6.05 -4.33
N THR A 95 11.54 -7.00 -5.14
CA THR A 95 12.00 -8.40 -5.09
C THR A 95 13.26 -8.58 -5.92
N LEU A 96 14.43 -8.32 -5.32
CA LEU A 96 15.72 -8.62 -5.97
C LEU A 96 16.01 -10.14 -5.91
N PRO A 97 16.68 -10.76 -6.91
CA PRO A 97 17.32 -10.18 -8.10
C PRO A 97 16.72 -10.61 -9.46
N SER A 98 15.64 -11.41 -9.51
CA SER A 98 15.14 -11.94 -10.80
C SER A 98 13.61 -11.92 -10.93
N ASP A 99 13.13 -11.54 -12.12
CA ASP A 99 11.71 -11.58 -12.50
C ASP A 99 11.24 -12.99 -12.92
N GLY A 100 11.98 -14.03 -12.54
CA GLY A 100 11.70 -15.42 -12.90
C GLY A 100 10.28 -15.83 -12.50
N GLY A 101 9.55 -16.45 -13.44
CA GLY A 101 8.18 -16.90 -13.22
C GLY A 101 7.12 -15.79 -13.18
N TYR A 102 7.47 -14.52 -13.39
CA TYR A 102 6.49 -13.42 -13.38
C TYR A 102 5.39 -13.59 -14.43
N LYS A 103 5.76 -13.95 -15.67
CA LYS A 103 4.79 -14.11 -16.78
C LYS A 103 3.67 -15.09 -16.45
N THR A 104 3.96 -16.13 -15.69
CA THR A 104 3.02 -17.18 -15.28
C THR A 104 2.58 -17.05 -13.82
N PHE A 105 2.97 -15.97 -13.14
CA PHE A 105 2.81 -15.77 -11.70
C PHE A 105 3.18 -17.02 -10.87
N SER A 106 4.30 -17.64 -11.23
CA SER A 106 4.74 -18.92 -10.68
C SER A 106 6.03 -18.80 -9.89
N GLY A 107 6.22 -19.67 -8.90
CA GLY A 107 7.42 -19.68 -8.04
C GLY A 107 7.15 -19.09 -6.66
N GLY A 108 8.08 -19.35 -5.73
CA GLY A 108 7.92 -18.99 -4.32
C GLY A 108 7.91 -17.49 -4.05
N THR A 109 8.57 -16.68 -4.90
CA THR A 109 8.65 -15.22 -4.73
C THR A 109 7.28 -14.55 -4.88
N TRP A 110 6.60 -14.75 -6.01
CA TRP A 110 5.33 -14.08 -6.31
C TRP A 110 4.19 -14.54 -5.40
N THR A 111 4.12 -15.84 -5.12
CA THR A 111 3.16 -16.39 -4.14
C THR A 111 3.48 -15.93 -2.72
N GLY A 112 4.77 -15.77 -2.39
CA GLY A 112 5.23 -15.14 -1.15
C GLY A 112 4.78 -13.69 -1.02
N LEU A 113 4.87 -12.89 -2.09
CA LEU A 113 4.38 -11.51 -2.11
C LEU A 113 2.86 -11.43 -1.91
N GLU A 114 2.10 -12.30 -2.60
CA GLU A 114 0.65 -12.40 -2.43
C GLU A 114 0.30 -12.71 -0.97
N LYS A 115 0.99 -13.66 -0.34
CA LYS A 115 0.78 -13.98 1.08
C LYS A 115 1.21 -12.84 2.02
N ASN A 116 2.40 -12.29 1.81
CA ASN A 116 3.02 -11.35 2.75
C ASN A 116 2.41 -9.95 2.69
N TYR A 117 1.99 -9.51 1.49
CA TYR A 117 1.48 -8.17 1.30
C TYR A 117 0.00 -8.19 0.99
N LEU A 118 -0.47 -8.89 -0.05
CA LEU A 118 -1.89 -8.86 -0.37
C LEU A 118 -2.76 -9.45 0.74
N GLN A 119 -2.44 -10.65 1.20
CA GLN A 119 -3.24 -11.33 2.23
C GLN A 119 -3.12 -10.63 3.59
N SER A 120 -1.89 -10.34 4.03
CA SER A 120 -1.68 -9.75 5.36
C SER A 120 -2.19 -8.31 5.45
N LEU A 121 -1.97 -7.48 4.44
CA LEU A 121 -2.45 -6.09 4.41
C LEU A 121 -3.94 -6.01 4.05
N GLY A 122 -4.42 -6.92 3.19
CA GLY A 122 -5.83 -7.02 2.86
C GLY A 122 -6.66 -7.38 4.08
N ALA A 123 -6.20 -8.31 4.90
CA ALA A 123 -6.85 -8.64 6.18
C ALA A 123 -6.88 -7.41 7.11
N GLN A 124 -5.83 -6.57 7.08
CA GLN A 124 -5.83 -5.31 7.82
C GLN A 124 -6.83 -4.30 7.33
N MET A 125 -6.91 -4.12 6.02
CA MET A 125 -7.93 -3.30 5.43
C MET A 125 -9.31 -3.82 5.83
N ALA A 126 -9.55 -5.13 5.70
CA ALA A 126 -10.85 -5.75 5.92
C ALA A 126 -11.49 -5.48 7.28
N ALA A 127 -10.65 -5.33 8.30
CA ALA A 127 -11.11 -5.12 9.66
C ALA A 127 -10.89 -3.70 10.20
N ALA A 128 -10.19 -2.84 9.46
CA ALA A 128 -10.12 -1.40 9.77
C ALA A 128 -11.09 -0.56 8.92
N LYS A 129 -11.22 -0.85 7.61
CA LYS A 129 -11.96 -0.02 6.65
C LYS A 129 -12.51 -0.85 5.48
N LYS A 130 -13.79 -0.68 5.16
CA LYS A 130 -14.44 -1.30 3.99
C LYS A 130 -14.04 -0.58 2.69
N MET A 131 -12.82 -0.82 2.25
CA MET A 131 -12.21 -0.21 1.07
C MET A 131 -11.32 -1.22 0.36
N THR A 132 -11.35 -1.23 -0.96
CA THR A 132 -10.50 -2.12 -1.75
C THR A 132 -9.03 -1.76 -1.61
N LEU A 133 -8.20 -2.75 -1.28
CA LEU A 133 -6.75 -2.66 -1.36
C LEU A 133 -6.27 -3.23 -2.71
N ILE A 134 -5.38 -2.52 -3.38
CA ILE A 134 -4.68 -2.93 -4.59
C ILE A 134 -3.19 -3.04 -4.29
N VAL A 135 -2.58 -4.16 -4.70
CA VAL A 135 -1.14 -4.39 -4.63
C VAL A 135 -0.64 -4.70 -6.05
N PRO A 136 -0.05 -3.71 -6.76
CA PRO A 136 0.55 -3.95 -8.07
C PRO A 136 1.82 -4.79 -7.92
N TYR A 137 1.91 -5.94 -8.58
CA TYR A 137 3.13 -6.74 -8.59
C TYR A 137 4.11 -6.20 -9.63
N THR A 138 5.22 -5.63 -9.15
CA THR A 138 6.20 -4.91 -9.95
C THR A 138 7.44 -5.77 -10.21
N THR A 139 7.86 -5.83 -11.47
CA THR A 139 9.12 -6.44 -11.91
C THR A 139 10.29 -5.46 -11.77
N ASN A 140 11.52 -5.94 -11.88
CA ASN A 140 12.70 -5.07 -11.98
C ASN A 140 12.60 -4.12 -13.20
N ALA A 141 11.97 -4.55 -14.30
CA ALA A 141 11.76 -3.70 -15.47
C ALA A 141 10.93 -2.43 -15.16
N SER A 142 10.05 -2.48 -14.16
CA SER A 142 9.25 -1.33 -13.72
C SER A 142 10.09 -0.17 -13.14
N HIS A 143 11.39 -0.40 -12.93
CA HIS A 143 12.31 0.68 -12.57
C HIS A 143 12.43 1.74 -13.69
N ASN A 144 12.14 1.33 -14.92
CA ASN A 144 11.98 2.21 -16.06
C ASN A 144 10.57 2.82 -16.06
N ALA A 145 10.49 4.15 -16.14
CA ALA A 145 9.24 4.91 -16.16
C ALA A 145 8.30 4.55 -17.32
N LYS A 146 8.77 3.85 -18.37
CA LYS A 146 7.96 3.37 -19.49
C LYS A 146 7.42 1.95 -19.33
N HIS A 147 7.95 1.16 -18.39
CA HIS A 147 7.62 -0.27 -18.22
C HIS A 147 6.90 -0.55 -16.90
N ASN A 148 6.14 0.43 -16.39
CA ASN A 148 5.24 0.24 -15.25
C ASN A 148 3.78 0.27 -15.73
N LEU A 149 2.91 -0.44 -15.01
CA LEU A 149 1.48 -0.59 -15.33
C LEU A 149 0.77 0.75 -15.58
N PHE A 150 1.15 1.78 -14.82
CA PHE A 150 0.52 3.11 -14.83
C PHE A 150 1.27 4.14 -15.70
N ALA A 151 2.23 3.71 -16.53
CA ALA A 151 3.09 4.61 -17.31
C ALA A 151 2.32 5.45 -18.33
N SER A 152 1.30 4.86 -18.93
CA SER A 152 0.40 5.48 -19.91
C SER A 152 -1.03 5.37 -19.40
N LEU A 153 -1.83 6.44 -19.57
CA LEU A 153 -3.25 6.48 -19.20
C LEU A 153 -3.49 5.99 -17.76
N GLY A 154 -2.71 6.52 -16.80
CA GLY A 154 -2.65 5.98 -15.44
C GLY A 154 -4.00 6.03 -14.71
N VAL A 155 -4.78 7.10 -14.90
CA VAL A 155 -6.10 7.26 -14.28
C VAL A 155 -7.10 6.26 -14.87
N GLU A 156 -7.11 6.12 -16.19
CA GLU A 156 -7.95 5.18 -16.92
C GLU A 156 -7.59 3.74 -16.54
N THR A 157 -6.30 3.43 -16.46
CA THR A 157 -5.78 2.11 -16.04
C THR A 157 -6.31 1.73 -14.67
N LEU A 158 -6.24 2.65 -13.70
CA LEU A 158 -6.73 2.38 -12.35
C LEU A 158 -8.25 2.26 -12.29
N ASN A 159 -8.98 3.05 -13.07
CA ASN A 159 -10.43 2.92 -13.21
C ASN A 159 -10.84 1.58 -13.82
N ASP A 160 -10.11 1.09 -14.82
CA ASP A 160 -10.36 -0.21 -15.43
C ASP A 160 -10.04 -1.35 -14.45
N ILE A 161 -8.96 -1.25 -13.67
CA ILE A 161 -8.68 -2.20 -12.58
C ILE A 161 -9.83 -2.22 -11.56
N MET A 162 -10.32 -1.07 -11.11
CA MET A 162 -11.45 -1.00 -10.18
C MET A 162 -12.75 -1.52 -10.80
N THR A 163 -12.94 -1.34 -12.11
CA THR A 163 -14.07 -1.90 -12.85
C THR A 163 -13.99 -3.42 -12.93
N ALA A 164 -12.81 -3.97 -13.25
CA ALA A 164 -12.54 -5.41 -13.25
C ALA A 164 -12.83 -6.03 -11.88
N ILE A 165 -12.35 -5.39 -10.81
CA ILE A 165 -12.63 -5.83 -9.43
C ILE A 165 -14.14 -5.86 -9.18
N GLN A 166 -14.87 -4.78 -9.49
CA GLN A 166 -16.33 -4.75 -9.32
C GLN A 166 -17.02 -5.87 -10.13
N MET A 167 -16.60 -6.10 -11.38
CA MET A 167 -17.17 -7.14 -12.23
C MET A 167 -16.96 -8.54 -11.64
N GLU A 168 -15.78 -8.84 -11.10
CA GLU A 168 -15.53 -10.15 -10.47
C GLU A 168 -16.30 -10.33 -9.17
N ILE A 169 -16.36 -9.31 -8.32
CA ILE A 169 -17.14 -9.37 -7.08
C ILE A 169 -18.64 -9.51 -7.38
N SER A 170 -19.14 -8.86 -8.43
CA SER A 170 -20.55 -8.98 -8.85
C SER A 170 -20.90 -10.37 -9.39
N ARG A 171 -19.90 -11.18 -9.76
CA ARG A 171 -20.09 -12.57 -10.22
C ARG A 171 -20.09 -13.57 -9.06
N ASP A 172 -19.71 -13.16 -7.85
CA ASP A 172 -19.66 -14.06 -6.69
C ASP A 172 -21.08 -14.49 -6.27
N PRO A 173 -21.43 -15.79 -6.34
CA PRO A 173 -22.73 -16.29 -5.93
C PRO A 173 -23.06 -15.99 -4.46
N ILE A 174 -22.07 -15.89 -3.58
CA ILE A 174 -22.27 -15.57 -2.16
C ILE A 174 -22.63 -14.09 -2.01
N ALA A 175 -21.91 -13.19 -2.69
CA ALA A 175 -22.27 -11.76 -2.73
C ALA A 175 -23.69 -11.55 -3.30
N MET A 176 -24.08 -12.34 -4.29
CA MET A 176 -25.43 -12.34 -4.86
C MET A 176 -26.51 -12.87 -3.90
N ALA A 177 -26.15 -13.78 -2.99
CA ALA A 177 -27.10 -14.38 -2.03
C ALA A 177 -27.36 -13.52 -0.79
N VAL A 178 -26.41 -12.64 -0.39
CA VAL A 178 -26.50 -11.83 0.85
C VAL A 178 -27.19 -10.46 0.62
N GLY A 179 -27.59 -10.13 -0.61
CA GLY A 179 -28.71 -9.20 -0.84
C GLY A 179 -28.37 -7.76 -1.24
N GLU A 180 -27.14 -7.44 -1.65
CA GLU A 180 -26.88 -6.24 -2.46
C GLU A 180 -25.98 -6.59 -3.63
N ALA A 181 -26.58 -6.73 -4.82
CA ALA A 181 -25.81 -6.85 -6.05
C ALA A 181 -24.94 -5.60 -6.20
N VAL A 182 -23.62 -5.79 -6.22
CA VAL A 182 -22.67 -4.71 -6.53
C VAL A 182 -23.01 -4.18 -7.92
N LYS A 183 -23.52 -2.96 -8.00
CA LYS A 183 -23.76 -2.31 -9.29
C LYS A 183 -22.42 -1.88 -9.86
N VAL A 184 -22.00 -2.51 -10.96
CA VAL A 184 -20.77 -2.12 -11.66
C VAL A 184 -20.88 -0.67 -12.14
N GLN A 185 -20.14 0.22 -11.49
CA GLN A 185 -20.01 1.61 -11.88
C GLN A 185 -18.67 1.79 -12.58
N LYS A 186 -18.73 1.92 -13.91
CA LYS A 186 -17.54 2.19 -14.71
C LYS A 186 -16.98 3.55 -14.37
N ARG A 187 -15.66 3.60 -14.14
CA ARG A 187 -14.87 4.83 -13.94
C ARG A 187 -15.38 5.78 -12.84
N SER A 188 -15.74 5.21 -11.69
CA SER A 188 -16.29 5.99 -10.58
C SER A 188 -15.23 6.49 -9.59
N LEU A 189 -13.93 6.35 -9.87
CA LEU A 189 -12.88 6.66 -8.90
C LEU A 189 -12.81 8.16 -8.58
N LYS A 190 -12.88 8.49 -7.29
CA LYS A 190 -12.90 9.84 -6.73
C LYS A 190 -11.75 10.11 -5.75
N ALA A 191 -11.25 9.07 -5.08
CA ALA A 191 -10.22 9.20 -4.07
C ALA A 191 -9.31 7.97 -4.01
N ILE A 192 -8.01 8.22 -3.85
CA ILE A 192 -6.98 7.18 -3.74
C ILE A 192 -6.14 7.49 -2.50
N GLY A 193 -5.97 6.49 -1.65
CA GLY A 193 -4.87 6.43 -0.71
C GLY A 193 -3.72 5.62 -1.28
N VAL A 194 -2.49 6.06 -1.10
CA VAL A 194 -1.30 5.30 -1.47
C VAL A 194 -0.38 5.13 -0.28
N ALA A 195 0.23 3.95 -0.16
CA ALA A 195 1.31 3.75 0.78
C ALA A 195 2.48 2.97 0.18
N SER A 196 3.66 3.17 0.75
CA SER A 196 4.85 2.40 0.42
C SER A 196 5.61 1.96 1.65
N PHE A 197 6.43 0.94 1.47
CA PHE A 197 7.44 0.52 2.46
C PHE A 197 8.78 0.28 1.77
N SER A 198 9.87 0.70 2.42
CA SER A 198 11.25 0.52 1.95
C SER A 198 11.41 0.96 0.47
N SER A 199 12.00 0.13 -0.39
CA SER A 199 12.19 0.41 -1.81
C SER A 199 10.91 0.61 -2.62
N GLY A 200 9.74 0.22 -2.09
CA GLY A 200 8.43 0.46 -2.71
C GLY A 200 8.13 1.95 -2.95
N VAL A 201 8.80 2.86 -2.23
CA VAL A 201 8.72 4.31 -2.44
C VAL A 201 9.10 4.73 -3.86
N ASN A 202 9.94 3.95 -4.53
CA ASN A 202 10.34 4.21 -5.91
C ASN A 202 9.15 4.01 -6.86
N HIS A 203 8.34 2.97 -6.63
CA HIS A 203 7.12 2.69 -7.41
C HIS A 203 6.02 3.70 -7.08
N LEU A 204 5.87 4.06 -5.81
CA LEU A 204 4.97 5.12 -5.39
C LEU A 204 5.28 6.44 -6.08
N ASN A 205 6.56 6.85 -6.14
CA ASN A 205 6.99 8.05 -6.86
C ASN A 205 6.58 8.03 -8.34
N ARG A 206 6.80 6.90 -9.02
CA ARG A 206 6.40 6.75 -10.44
C ARG A 206 4.89 6.84 -10.61
N PHE A 207 4.13 6.18 -9.74
CA PHE A 207 2.68 6.26 -9.71
C PHE A 207 2.20 7.70 -9.53
N VAL A 208 2.77 8.43 -8.56
CA VAL A 208 2.44 9.83 -8.31
C VAL A 208 2.84 10.73 -9.48
N ASN A 209 3.94 10.46 -10.18
CA ASN A 209 4.29 11.23 -11.38
C ASN A 209 3.26 11.06 -12.51
N ASN A 210 2.64 9.88 -12.61
CA ASN A 210 1.68 9.58 -13.68
C ASN A 210 0.24 10.01 -13.33
N ILE A 211 -0.13 10.07 -12.04
CA ILE A 211 -1.52 10.28 -11.61
C ILE A 211 -1.67 11.47 -10.65
N GLY A 212 -0.59 12.02 -10.09
CA GLY A 212 -0.64 13.03 -9.03
C GLY A 212 -1.32 14.35 -9.45
N SER A 213 -1.29 14.71 -10.73
CA SER A 213 -1.98 15.90 -11.26
C SER A 213 -3.50 15.74 -11.37
N SER A 214 -4.02 14.51 -11.27
CA SER A 214 -5.47 14.24 -11.35
C SER A 214 -6.26 14.78 -10.16
N GLY A 215 -5.59 15.07 -9.04
CA GLY A 215 -6.25 15.41 -7.78
C GLY A 215 -6.95 14.22 -7.09
N LEU A 216 -6.85 13.00 -7.62
CA LEU A 216 -7.45 11.79 -7.02
C LEU A 216 -6.70 11.32 -5.77
N ILE A 217 -5.39 11.55 -5.69
CA ILE A 217 -4.58 11.14 -4.54
C ILE A 217 -4.89 12.07 -3.37
N ARG A 218 -5.50 11.50 -2.32
CA ARG A 218 -5.92 12.21 -1.11
C ARG A 218 -5.06 11.89 0.10
N GLU A 219 -4.32 10.78 0.06
CA GLU A 219 -3.43 10.37 1.13
C GLU A 219 -2.19 9.66 0.57
N ILE A 220 -1.02 9.98 1.15
CA ILE A 220 0.26 9.34 0.88
C ILE A 220 0.88 8.94 2.21
N ILE A 221 1.23 7.67 2.37
CA ILE A 221 1.90 7.15 3.57
C ILE A 221 3.21 6.48 3.20
N ASP A 222 4.28 6.86 3.88
CA ASP A 222 5.57 6.19 3.77
C ASP A 222 5.93 5.51 5.09
N PHE A 223 5.97 4.17 5.07
CA PHE A 223 6.30 3.32 6.21
C PHE A 223 7.81 3.14 6.43
N ASP A 224 8.67 3.98 5.83
CA ASP A 224 10.11 3.93 6.09
C ASP A 224 10.84 5.28 5.87
N GLY A 225 10.10 6.40 5.95
CA GLY A 225 10.50 7.71 5.41
C GLY A 225 11.81 8.35 5.92
N GLN A 226 12.52 7.75 6.88
CA GLN A 226 13.79 8.27 7.43
C GLN A 226 15.02 7.39 7.15
N HIS A 227 14.88 6.12 6.74
CA HIS A 227 16.04 5.36 6.22
C HIS A 227 16.45 5.85 4.82
N ILE A 228 15.55 6.60 4.17
CA ILE A 228 15.77 7.30 2.91
C ILE A 228 16.42 8.65 3.19
N ARG A 229 17.73 8.67 3.45
CA ARG A 229 18.47 9.94 3.60
C ARG A 229 18.47 10.70 2.27
N PRO A 230 17.95 11.95 2.18
CA PRO A 230 18.20 12.80 1.03
C PRO A 230 19.71 13.03 0.93
N GLY A 231 20.35 12.49 -0.11
CA GLY A 231 21.80 12.58 -0.27
C GLY A 231 22.61 11.68 0.67
N GLY A 232 22.03 10.58 1.16
CA GLY A 232 22.75 9.59 1.95
C GLY A 232 24.05 9.18 1.28
N ARG A 233 25.20 9.51 1.90
CA ARG A 233 26.47 8.90 1.52
C ARG A 233 26.23 7.39 1.45
N PRO A 234 26.67 6.72 0.38
CA PRO A 234 26.66 5.27 0.29
C PRO A 234 27.07 4.66 1.63
N LEU A 235 26.27 3.75 2.19
CA LEU A 235 26.64 3.01 3.42
C LEU A 235 28.01 2.32 3.25
N LYS A 236 28.43 2.10 2.00
CA LYS A 236 29.81 1.78 1.60
C LYS A 236 30.19 2.59 0.35
N PRO A 237 31.43 3.10 0.22
CA PRO A 237 31.91 3.67 -1.05
C PRO A 237 31.57 2.71 -2.22
N GLY A 238 30.74 3.16 -3.15
CA GLY A 238 30.25 2.35 -4.28
C GLY A 238 28.83 1.78 -4.16
N SER A 239 28.14 1.86 -3.01
CA SER A 239 26.75 1.40 -2.90
C SER A 239 25.75 2.45 -3.40
N ARG A 240 25.14 2.23 -4.58
CA ARG A 240 24.01 3.01 -5.06
C ARG A 240 22.70 2.40 -4.57
N SER A 241 22.21 2.85 -3.43
CA SER A 241 20.78 2.74 -3.11
C SER A 241 20.30 4.10 -2.65
N VAL A 242 19.94 4.95 -3.61
CA VAL A 242 19.22 6.20 -3.33
C VAL A 242 17.75 5.89 -3.56
N HIS A 243 17.08 5.36 -2.56
CA HIS A 243 15.62 5.34 -2.57
C HIS A 243 15.13 6.79 -2.78
N LEU A 244 14.09 6.95 -3.59
CA LEU A 244 13.49 8.26 -3.80
C LEU A 244 12.79 8.71 -2.51
N THR A 245 12.82 10.01 -2.22
CA THR A 245 11.99 10.58 -1.16
C THR A 245 10.53 10.48 -1.53
N THR A 246 9.65 10.20 -0.57
CA THR A 246 8.21 10.20 -0.81
C THR A 246 7.73 11.56 -1.34
N PRO A 247 6.95 11.59 -2.44
CA PRO A 247 6.47 12.82 -3.04
C PRO A 247 5.42 13.46 -2.13
N VAL A 248 5.35 14.79 -2.17
CA VAL A 248 4.39 15.57 -1.38
C VAL A 248 3.43 16.28 -2.31
N LEU A 249 2.15 15.94 -2.22
CA LEU A 249 1.10 16.58 -3.00
C LEU A 249 0.32 17.57 -2.13
N SER A 250 0.09 18.79 -2.64
CA SER A 250 -0.60 19.86 -1.92
C SER A 250 -2.06 19.53 -1.59
N GLY A 251 -2.71 18.70 -2.41
CA GLY A 251 -4.08 18.21 -2.21
C GLY A 251 -4.20 16.93 -1.39
N ALA A 252 -3.09 16.35 -0.92
CA ALA A 252 -3.07 15.11 -0.17
C ALA A 252 -2.61 15.32 1.28
N VAL A 253 -3.05 14.43 2.17
CA VAL A 253 -2.41 14.26 3.48
C VAL A 253 -1.18 13.38 3.30
N ASN A 254 -0.02 13.85 3.75
CA ASN A 254 1.26 13.15 3.59
C ASN A 254 1.78 12.76 4.98
N TRP A 255 1.91 11.46 5.22
CA TRP A 255 2.36 10.88 6.48
C TRP A 255 3.71 10.18 6.31
N TRP A 256 4.63 10.45 7.22
CA TRP A 256 5.84 9.65 7.39
C TRP A 256 5.78 8.90 8.70
N ILE A 257 6.05 7.60 8.62
CA ILE A 257 5.99 6.70 9.76
C ILE A 257 7.35 6.03 9.87
N THR A 258 7.98 6.16 11.04
CA THR A 258 9.35 5.69 11.20
C THR A 258 9.69 5.36 12.65
N GLN A 259 10.66 4.47 12.82
CA GLN A 259 11.30 4.13 14.09
C GLN A 259 12.42 5.08 14.47
N ASN A 260 12.77 6.02 13.60
CA ASN A 260 13.78 7.01 13.90
C ASN A 260 13.09 8.25 14.50
N PRO A 261 13.57 8.82 15.62
CA PRO A 261 13.00 10.03 16.19
C PRO A 261 13.15 11.21 15.21
N HIS A 262 12.32 12.23 15.39
CA HIS A 262 12.25 13.35 14.45
C HIS A 262 13.64 13.96 14.29
N PRO A 263 14.07 14.38 13.08
CA PRO A 263 15.39 14.98 12.90
C PRO A 263 15.66 16.13 13.89
N LEU A 264 14.64 16.96 14.20
CA LEU A 264 14.74 18.03 15.20
C LEU A 264 14.90 17.55 16.66
N GLU A 265 14.47 16.34 17.00
CA GLU A 265 14.75 15.73 18.30
C GLU A 265 16.15 15.13 18.37
N ALA A 266 16.66 14.59 17.25
CA ALA A 266 18.06 14.16 17.13
C ALA A 266 19.05 15.35 17.20
N ILE A 267 18.60 16.56 16.82
CA ILE A 267 19.38 17.81 16.84
C ILE A 267 19.50 18.42 18.25
N LYS A 268 18.73 17.97 19.25
CA LYS A 268 18.88 18.45 20.65
C LYS A 268 20.26 18.18 21.27
N GLY A 269 21.15 17.44 20.60
CA GLY A 269 22.56 17.25 20.97
C GLY A 269 23.57 17.48 19.85
N SER A 270 23.18 17.99 18.68
CA SER A 270 24.12 18.19 17.56
C SER A 270 23.81 19.46 16.76
N VAL A 271 24.89 20.20 16.48
CA VAL A 271 25.06 21.50 15.80
C VAL A 271 23.87 21.98 14.93
N PRO A 272 23.50 23.29 14.97
CA PRO A 272 22.46 23.84 14.11
C PRO A 272 22.71 23.50 12.65
N LEU A 273 21.72 22.92 11.98
CA LEU A 273 21.65 22.96 10.52
C LEU A 273 21.57 24.44 10.15
N ASP A 274 22.66 24.95 9.58
CA ASP A 274 22.63 26.26 8.98
C ASP A 274 21.44 26.36 8.02
N GLY A 275 20.79 27.52 8.00
CA GLY A 275 19.57 27.76 7.22
C GLY A 275 19.80 27.77 5.71
N SER A 276 20.80 27.08 5.18
CA SER A 276 21.20 27.15 3.77
C SER A 276 20.85 25.92 2.93
N THR A 277 20.27 24.85 3.49
CA THR A 277 19.72 23.77 2.67
C THR A 277 18.40 24.20 2.01
N ARG A 278 18.55 24.88 0.88
CA ARG A 278 17.51 25.22 -0.11
C ARG A 278 16.87 23.97 -0.72
N ASN A 279 16.16 23.19 0.07
CA ASN A 279 15.09 22.39 -0.47
C ASN A 279 13.89 22.49 0.46
N PRO A 280 12.94 23.41 0.21
CA PRO A 280 11.67 23.45 0.90
C PRO A 280 10.82 22.28 0.38
N LEU A 281 11.28 21.04 0.61
CA LEU A 281 10.43 19.87 0.49
C LEU A 281 9.30 20.11 1.47
N ALA A 282 8.11 20.33 0.91
CA ALA A 282 6.89 20.58 1.65
C ALA A 282 6.85 19.62 2.85
N LYS A 283 6.92 20.18 4.07
CA LYS A 283 6.95 19.36 5.28
C LYS A 283 5.75 18.42 5.22
N PRO A 284 5.93 17.09 5.39
CA PRO A 284 4.79 16.19 5.51
C PRO A 284 3.86 16.73 6.59
N ARG A 285 2.55 16.60 6.36
CA ARG A 285 1.54 17.14 7.30
C ARG A 285 1.63 16.49 8.68
N GLY A 286 2.14 15.26 8.76
CA GLY A 286 2.38 14.57 10.01
C GLY A 286 3.54 13.60 9.94
N TRP A 287 4.25 13.51 11.06
CA TRP A 287 5.29 12.51 11.33
C TRP A 287 4.83 11.70 12.53
N ILE A 288 4.91 10.37 12.43
CA ILE A 288 4.54 9.44 13.50
C ILE A 288 5.77 8.63 13.85
N TYR A 289 6.32 8.91 15.05
CA TYR A 289 7.32 8.07 15.67
C TYR A 289 6.71 6.78 16.17
N ILE A 290 7.39 5.67 15.96
CA ILE A 290 7.01 4.41 16.58
C ILE A 290 8.22 3.84 17.29
N PRO A 291 8.29 3.94 18.63
CA PRO A 291 9.39 3.38 19.38
C PRO A 291 9.45 1.85 19.16
N SER A 292 10.65 1.29 19.07
CA SER A 292 10.85 -0.15 18.85
C SER A 292 10.12 -1.01 19.89
N GLU A 293 10.01 -0.51 21.12
CA GLU A 293 9.29 -1.12 22.24
C GLU A 293 7.79 -1.27 21.96
N ALA A 294 7.20 -0.43 21.11
CA ALA A 294 5.80 -0.58 20.70
C ALA A 294 5.54 -1.91 19.97
N PHE A 295 6.54 -2.43 19.25
CA PHE A 295 6.45 -3.70 18.52
C PHE A 295 6.70 -4.92 19.41
N SER A 296 7.40 -4.75 20.54
CA SER A 296 7.61 -5.84 21.53
C SER A 296 6.30 -6.39 22.10
N ARG A 297 5.23 -5.59 22.07
CA ARG A 297 3.88 -5.97 22.55
C ARG A 297 3.07 -6.76 21.52
N VAL A 298 3.62 -6.95 20.33
CA VAL A 298 2.95 -7.59 19.20
C VAL A 298 3.68 -8.88 18.78
N SER A 299 4.96 -9.01 19.14
CA SER A 299 5.79 -10.16 18.84
C SER A 299 5.50 -11.34 19.78
N ALA A 300 4.40 -12.04 19.57
CA ALA A 300 4.22 -13.40 20.08
C ALA A 300 4.74 -14.47 19.09
N ASP A 301 4.87 -14.13 17.81
CA ASP A 301 5.25 -15.08 16.77
C ASP A 301 6.73 -14.91 16.36
N ARG A 302 7.59 -15.78 16.91
CA ARG A 302 9.07 -15.74 16.77
C ARG A 302 9.58 -16.38 15.47
N THR A 303 8.70 -16.72 14.53
CA THR A 303 9.04 -17.62 13.41
C THR A 303 9.54 -16.92 12.14
N VAL A 304 9.49 -15.59 12.08
CA VAL A 304 9.97 -14.81 10.92
C VAL A 304 10.94 -13.75 11.44
N GLY A 305 12.12 -13.66 10.80
CA GLY A 305 13.26 -12.81 11.20
C GLY A 305 12.85 -11.52 11.92
N ASP A 306 13.38 -11.37 13.13
CA ASP A 306 12.95 -10.42 14.16
C ASP A 306 13.29 -8.96 13.87
N GLU A 307 13.51 -8.59 12.60
CA GLU A 307 13.83 -7.22 12.26
C GLU A 307 12.57 -6.36 12.38
N THR A 308 12.60 -5.45 13.35
CA THR A 308 11.54 -4.47 13.61
C THR A 308 11.13 -3.71 12.34
N HIS A 309 12.02 -3.63 11.34
CA HIS A 309 11.78 -3.07 10.01
C HIS A 309 10.66 -3.79 9.25
N ASP A 310 10.73 -5.12 9.11
CA ASP A 310 9.73 -5.94 8.42
C ASP A 310 8.35 -5.87 9.11
N LYS A 311 8.35 -5.69 10.44
CA LYS A 311 7.13 -5.52 11.24
C LYS A 311 6.41 -4.20 10.93
N ILE A 312 7.12 -3.12 10.57
CA ILE A 312 6.49 -1.85 10.22
C ILE A 312 5.62 -2.03 8.98
N GLY A 313 6.20 -2.50 7.88
CA GLY A 313 5.51 -2.62 6.60
C GLY A 313 4.28 -3.54 6.69
N ARG A 314 4.36 -4.59 7.51
CA ARG A 314 3.29 -5.59 7.67
C ARG A 314 2.24 -5.25 8.72
N MET A 315 2.44 -4.33 9.64
CA MET A 315 1.50 -4.15 10.75
C MET A 315 1.01 -2.71 10.91
N MET A 316 1.69 -1.75 10.29
CA MET A 316 1.34 -0.34 10.43
C MET A 316 0.23 0.12 9.51
N LEU A 317 -0.07 -0.65 8.46
CA LEU A 317 -1.18 -0.31 7.59
C LEU A 317 -2.50 -0.32 8.37
N TRP A 318 -2.73 -1.30 9.25
CA TRP A 318 -3.90 -1.32 10.14
C TRP A 318 -4.07 -0.01 10.91
N THR A 319 -3.04 0.35 11.68
CA THR A 319 -3.07 1.52 12.55
C THR A 319 -3.35 2.76 11.73
N MET A 320 -2.69 2.91 10.58
CA MET A 320 -2.94 4.05 9.71
C MET A 320 -4.32 4.06 9.09
N MET A 321 -4.89 2.91 8.76
CA MET A 321 -6.23 2.86 8.20
C MET A 321 -7.29 3.27 9.22
N LEU A 322 -7.08 2.99 10.52
CA LEU A 322 -7.92 3.53 11.59
C LEU A 322 -7.84 5.05 11.72
N LEU A 323 -6.71 5.65 11.34
CA LEU A 323 -6.44 7.08 11.50
C LEU A 323 -6.76 7.90 10.24
N SER A 324 -6.74 7.23 9.09
CA SER A 324 -6.92 7.82 7.78
C SER A 324 -8.31 8.41 7.61
N LYS A 325 -8.35 9.71 7.29
CA LYS A 325 -9.56 10.47 6.96
C LYS A 325 -9.97 10.37 5.49
N LEU A 326 -9.58 9.31 4.76
CA LEU A 326 -10.19 9.01 3.46
C LEU A 326 -11.69 8.71 3.68
N SER A 327 -12.51 9.75 3.68
CA SER A 327 -13.96 9.80 3.80
C SER A 327 -14.53 10.50 2.59
#